data_AF-A0AAP8GEH0-F1
#
_entry.id   AF-A0AAP8GEH0-F1
#
_cell.length_a   1.000
_cell.length_b   1.000
_cell.length_c   1.000
_cell.angle_alpha   90.00
_cell.angle_beta   90.00
_cell.angle_gamma   90.00
#
_symmetry.space_group_name_H-M   'P 1'
#
loop_
_entity.id
_entity.type
_entity.pdbx_description
1 polymer ?
#
loop_
_entity_poly.entity_id
_entity_poly.type
_entity_poly.pdbx_seq_one_letter_code
_entity_poly.pdbx_strand_id
1 'polypeptide(L)'
;RGAPRPLPDTLATMTPQAYNSIQYDAEKSLWHNVENRQLDAQFFHMGMGFRRRVRMFSVDPATHLAREIHFRPELFKYNDAGVDTKQLEGQSDLGFAGFRVFKAPELARRDVVSFLGASYFRAVDDT
;
A
#
# COMPACT_ATOMS: atom_id res chain seq x y z
N ARG A 1 -18.27 8.73 -13.82
CA ARG A 1 -17.03 8.02 -13.44
C ARG A 1 -16.74 7.01 -14.55
N GLY A 2 -15.65 7.17 -15.30
CA GLY A 2 -15.27 6.22 -16.35
C GLY A 2 -14.73 4.90 -15.77
N ALA A 3 -14.68 3.86 -16.59
CA ALA A 3 -13.99 2.62 -16.23
C ALA A 3 -12.53 2.95 -15.88
N PRO A 4 -11.93 2.29 -14.85
CA PRO A 4 -10.51 2.43 -14.58
C PRO A 4 -9.72 2.10 -15.83
N ARG A 5 -8.65 2.86 -16.12
CA ARG A 5 -7.70 2.44 -17.15
C ARG A 5 -7.12 1.08 -16.74
N PRO A 6 -6.92 0.16 -17.69
CA PRO A 6 -6.27 -1.11 -17.39
C PRO A 6 -4.92 -0.89 -16.71
N LEU A 7 -4.60 -1.74 -15.72
CA LEU A 7 -3.25 -1.82 -15.20
C LEU A 7 -2.29 -2.20 -16.33
N PRO A 8 -1.03 -1.75 -16.30
CA PRO A 8 0.02 -2.32 -17.13
C PRO A 8 0.03 -3.85 -17.01
N ASP A 9 0.30 -4.56 -18.10
CA ASP A 9 0.18 -6.02 -18.15
C ASP A 9 1.04 -6.72 -17.09
N THR A 10 2.25 -6.20 -16.83
CA THR A 10 3.15 -6.69 -15.76
C THR A 10 2.48 -6.70 -14.39
N LEU A 11 1.55 -5.77 -14.13
CA LEU A 11 0.78 -5.74 -12.89
C LEU A 11 -0.54 -6.52 -12.98
N ALA A 12 -1.17 -6.56 -14.16
CA ALA A 12 -2.50 -7.14 -14.34
C ALA A 12 -2.51 -8.67 -14.35
N THR A 13 -1.41 -9.30 -14.79
CA THR A 13 -1.30 -10.76 -15.01
C THR A 13 -0.38 -11.45 -14.01
N MET A 14 0.12 -10.71 -13.01
CA MET A 14 1.02 -11.28 -12.00
C MET A 14 0.37 -12.42 -11.20
N THR A 15 1.19 -13.38 -10.81
CA THR A 15 0.76 -14.47 -9.93
C THR A 15 0.58 -13.98 -8.49
N PRO A 16 -0.19 -14.70 -7.65
CA PRO A 16 -0.28 -14.37 -6.22
C PRO A 16 1.09 -14.33 -5.52
N GLN A 17 2.02 -15.21 -5.92
CA GLN A 17 3.38 -15.21 -5.40
C GLN A 17 4.14 -13.93 -5.78
N ALA A 18 4.10 -13.53 -7.06
CA ALA A 18 4.73 -12.29 -7.50
C ALA A 18 4.13 -11.06 -6.82
N TYR A 19 2.80 -11.02 -6.63
CA TYR A 19 2.14 -9.95 -5.88
C TYR A 19 2.63 -9.88 -4.43
N ASN A 20 2.76 -11.03 -3.75
CA ASN A 20 3.26 -11.08 -2.37
C ASN A 20 4.76 -10.73 -2.26
N SER A 21 5.52 -10.90 -3.33
CA SER A 21 6.92 -10.44 -3.40
C SER A 21 7.02 -8.91 -3.43
N ILE A 22 5.97 -8.18 -3.84
CA ILE A 22 5.93 -6.72 -3.73
C ILE A 22 5.65 -6.34 -2.28
N GLN A 23 6.64 -5.75 -1.61
CA GLN A 23 6.55 -5.37 -0.21
C GLN A 23 6.73 -3.86 -0.06
N TYR A 24 5.91 -3.25 0.78
CA TYR A 24 6.10 -1.85 1.15
C TYR A 24 7.41 -1.68 1.93
N ASP A 25 8.18 -0.64 1.62
CA ASP A 25 9.42 -0.34 2.32
C ASP A 25 9.13 0.22 3.72
N ALA A 26 9.46 -0.53 4.77
CA ALA A 26 9.15 -0.18 6.15
C ALA A 26 9.79 1.14 6.62
N GLU A 27 10.89 1.55 5.98
CA GLU A 27 11.55 2.84 6.23
C GLU A 27 10.75 4.03 5.68
N LYS A 28 9.76 3.76 4.83
CA LYS A 28 8.89 4.75 4.18
C LYS A 28 7.46 4.67 4.70
N SER A 29 7.22 3.94 5.79
CA SER A 29 5.89 3.79 6.37
C SER A 29 5.37 5.14 6.88
N LEU A 30 4.05 5.27 7.00
CA LEU A 30 3.40 6.55 7.26
C LEU A 30 3.92 7.22 8.53
N TRP A 31 4.19 6.44 9.57
CA TRP A 31 4.61 6.96 10.87
C TRP A 31 6.04 6.58 11.22
N HIS A 32 6.86 6.14 10.25
CA HIS A 32 8.25 5.71 10.49
C HIS A 32 9.05 6.68 11.37
N ASN A 33 8.93 7.98 11.10
CA ASN A 33 9.69 9.04 11.78
C ASN A 33 9.05 9.53 13.11
N VAL A 34 7.99 8.87 13.59
CA VAL A 34 7.39 9.18 14.88
C VAL A 34 8.13 8.40 15.97
N GLU A 35 8.77 9.13 16.89
CA GLU A 35 9.44 8.53 18.05
C GLU A 35 8.45 7.77 18.92
N ASN A 36 8.90 6.62 19.45
CA ASN A 36 8.11 5.76 20.35
C ASN A 36 6.73 5.34 19.80
N ARG A 37 6.56 5.32 18.47
CA ARG A 37 5.29 4.96 17.84
C ARG A 37 4.82 3.58 18.27
N GLN A 38 3.55 3.50 18.64
CA GLN A 38 2.89 2.24 19.01
C GLN A 38 2.18 1.60 17.81
N LEU A 39 1.91 2.39 16.77
CA LEU A 39 1.30 1.97 15.53
C LEU A 39 2.13 2.43 14.34
N ASP A 40 2.02 1.68 13.25
CA ASP A 40 2.55 2.09 11.95
C ASP A 40 1.60 1.68 10.84
N ALA A 41 1.65 2.38 9.70
CA ALA A 41 0.79 2.08 8.56
C ALA A 41 1.59 1.97 7.26
N GLN A 42 1.21 0.98 6.46
CA GLN A 42 1.73 0.75 5.11
C GLN A 42 0.59 0.59 4.13
N PHE A 43 0.90 0.70 2.84
CA PHE A 43 -0.09 0.63 1.77
C PHE A 43 0.12 -0.62 0.90
N PHE A 44 -0.96 -1.15 0.35
CA PHE A 44 -0.91 -2.23 -0.63
C PHE A 44 -0.72 -1.67 -2.04
N HIS A 45 0.12 -2.31 -2.84
CA HIS A 45 0.30 -1.98 -4.25
C HIS A 45 -0.93 -2.45 -5.06
N MET A 46 -1.26 -1.77 -6.16
CA MET A 46 -2.23 -2.31 -7.12
C MET A 46 -1.63 -3.46 -7.94
N GLY A 47 -2.42 -4.49 -8.27
CA GLY A 47 -1.90 -5.63 -9.01
C GLY A 47 -2.81 -6.84 -8.91
N MET A 48 -2.59 -7.83 -9.78
CA MET A 48 -3.39 -9.06 -9.85
C MET A 48 -4.89 -8.71 -10.03
N GLY A 49 -5.71 -8.92 -9.00
CA GLY A 49 -7.13 -8.57 -8.98
C GLY A 49 -7.44 -7.14 -8.52
N PHE A 50 -6.48 -6.43 -7.92
CA PHE A 50 -6.68 -5.10 -7.33
C PHE A 50 -6.44 -3.99 -8.36
N ARG A 51 -7.41 -3.84 -9.27
CA ARG A 51 -7.33 -2.95 -10.43
C ARG A 51 -7.81 -1.51 -10.20
N ARG A 52 -8.33 -1.21 -9.02
CA ARG A 52 -8.90 0.11 -8.70
C ARG A 52 -8.11 0.78 -7.59
N ARG A 53 -7.58 1.98 -7.87
CA ARG A 53 -6.89 2.77 -6.86
C ARG A 53 -7.82 3.25 -5.77
N VAL A 54 -7.31 3.26 -4.55
CA VAL A 54 -7.89 3.89 -3.37
C VAL A 54 -7.02 5.09 -3.03
N ARG A 55 -7.64 6.27 -2.97
CA ARG A 55 -6.94 7.50 -2.58
C ARG A 55 -6.74 7.48 -1.07
N MET A 56 -5.50 7.73 -0.64
CA MET A 56 -5.14 7.73 0.77
C MET A 56 -4.85 9.15 1.23
N PHE A 57 -5.32 9.48 2.42
CA PHE A 57 -5.08 10.78 3.04
C PHE A 57 -4.61 10.58 4.47
N SER A 58 -3.60 11.33 4.88
CA SER A 58 -3.30 11.53 6.30
C SER A 58 -3.99 12.79 6.78
N VAL A 59 -4.52 12.76 7.99
CA VAL A 59 -5.11 13.92 8.65
C VAL A 59 -4.15 14.37 9.74
N ASP A 60 -3.75 15.63 9.68
CA ASP A 60 -2.90 16.25 10.68
C ASP A 60 -3.75 16.57 11.93
N PRO A 61 -3.43 16.04 13.12
CA PRO A 61 -4.27 16.19 14.30
C PRO A 61 -4.22 17.60 14.90
N ALA A 62 -3.21 18.42 14.59
CA ALA A 62 -3.11 19.79 15.10
C ALA A 62 -3.89 20.78 14.23
N THR A 63 -3.85 20.59 12.91
CA THR A 63 -4.48 21.50 11.93
C THR A 63 -5.81 20.99 11.39
N HIS A 64 -6.14 19.71 11.59
CA HIS A 64 -7.29 19.00 11.03
C HIS A 64 -7.34 18.99 9.49
N LEU A 65 -6.20 19.24 8.84
CA LEU A 65 -6.10 19.26 7.39
C LEU A 65 -5.73 17.87 6.86
N ALA A 66 -6.42 17.46 5.78
CA ALA A 66 -6.09 16.24 5.06
C ALA A 66 -5.03 16.51 3.99
N ARG A 67 -4.01 15.66 3.91
CA ARG A 67 -3.00 15.66 2.85
C ARG A 67 -3.03 14.35 2.10
N GLU A 68 -3.11 14.40 0.77
CA GLU A 68 -3.10 13.20 -0.06
C GLU A 68 -1.73 12.53 0.01
N ILE A 69 -1.73 11.23 0.24
CA ILE A 69 -0.53 10.40 0.18
C ILE A 69 -0.43 9.93 -1.26
N HIS A 70 0.51 10.49 -2.01
CA HIS A 70 0.73 10.14 -3.39
C HIS A 70 1.47 8.80 -3.51
N PHE A 71 0.92 7.91 -4.33
CA PHE A 71 1.60 6.70 -4.75
C PHE A 71 2.88 7.04 -5.49
N ARG A 72 3.93 6.27 -5.18
CA ARG A 72 5.27 6.37 -5.76
C ARG A 72 5.83 4.95 -5.84
N PRO A 73 6.31 4.48 -7.00
CA PRO A 73 6.86 3.13 -7.13
C PRO A 73 7.95 2.84 -6.08
N GLU A 74 8.72 3.85 -5.70
CA GLU A 74 9.83 3.75 -4.76
C GLU A 74 9.38 3.47 -3.32
N LEU A 75 8.08 3.58 -3.01
CA LEU A 75 7.54 3.16 -1.71
C LEU A 75 7.56 1.64 -1.53
N PHE A 76 7.85 0.89 -2.60
CA PHE A 76 7.81 -0.57 -2.63
C PHE A 76 9.16 -1.16 -3.04
N LYS A 77 9.48 -2.31 -2.45
CA LYS A 77 10.48 -3.25 -2.90
C LYS A 77 9.78 -4.30 -3.75
N TYR A 78 10.15 -4.41 -5.02
CA TYR A 78 9.52 -5.36 -5.94
C TYR A 78 10.13 -6.76 -5.87
N ASN A 79 11.33 -6.91 -5.28
CA ASN A 79 12.00 -8.20 -5.07
C ASN A 79 11.92 -9.09 -6.33
N ASP A 80 11.50 -10.34 -6.17
CA ASP A 80 11.35 -11.31 -7.27
C ASP A 80 9.99 -11.23 -7.99
N ALA A 81 9.27 -10.10 -7.91
CA ALA A 81 7.97 -9.93 -8.58
C ALA A 81 8.07 -9.86 -10.10
N GLY A 82 9.28 -9.71 -10.66
CA GLY A 82 9.48 -9.60 -12.12
C GLY A 82 8.92 -8.31 -12.73
N VAL A 83 8.75 -7.26 -11.91
CA VAL A 83 8.22 -5.95 -12.35
C VAL A 83 9.37 -5.04 -12.73
N ASP A 84 9.39 -4.58 -13.99
CA ASP A 84 10.27 -3.50 -14.43
C ASP A 84 9.66 -2.15 -14.03
N THR A 85 10.21 -1.52 -12.98
CA THR A 85 9.67 -0.28 -12.41
C THR A 85 9.72 0.90 -13.37
N LYS A 86 10.58 0.89 -14.39
CA LYS A 86 10.63 1.94 -15.42
C LYS A 86 9.32 2.04 -16.20
N GLN A 87 8.59 0.93 -16.33
CA GLN A 87 7.29 0.88 -17.01
C GLN A 87 6.16 1.51 -16.18
N LEU A 88 6.40 1.70 -14.87
CA LEU A 88 5.47 2.32 -13.95
C LEU A 88 5.66 3.84 -13.87
N GLU A 89 6.81 4.35 -14.29
CA GLU A 89 7.10 5.78 -14.32
C GLU A 89 6.11 6.52 -15.24
N GLY A 90 5.60 7.67 -14.79
CA GLY A 90 4.66 8.49 -15.55
C GLY A 90 3.22 7.93 -15.66
N GLN A 91 2.95 6.74 -15.13
CA GLN A 91 1.60 6.16 -15.14
C GLN A 91 0.69 6.84 -14.10
N SER A 92 -0.18 7.73 -14.57
CA SER A 92 -1.07 8.54 -13.72
C SER A 92 -2.17 7.78 -12.98
N ASP A 93 -2.46 6.53 -13.38
CA ASP A 93 -3.54 5.73 -12.78
C ASP A 93 -3.07 4.69 -11.76
N LEU A 94 -1.76 4.52 -11.58
CA LEU A 94 -1.22 3.70 -10.50
C LEU A 94 -1.54 4.32 -9.13
N GLY A 95 -1.64 3.47 -8.12
CA GLY A 95 -2.10 3.88 -6.81
C GLY A 95 -1.99 2.77 -5.79
N PHE A 96 -2.54 3.05 -4.61
CA PHE A 96 -2.68 2.05 -3.56
C PHE A 96 -3.95 1.23 -3.77
N ALA A 97 -3.89 -0.06 -3.48
CA ALA A 97 -5.05 -0.95 -3.46
C ALA A 97 -5.79 -0.95 -2.11
N GLY A 98 -5.12 -0.49 -1.05
CA GLY A 98 -5.58 -0.60 0.32
C GLY A 98 -4.47 -0.20 1.31
N PHE A 99 -4.72 -0.42 2.59
CA PHE A 99 -3.73 -0.15 3.64
C PHE A 99 -3.80 -1.20 4.75
N ARG A 100 -2.73 -1.29 5.53
CA ARG A 100 -2.59 -2.17 6.68
C ARG A 100 -1.91 -1.44 7.83
N VAL A 101 -2.27 -1.82 9.04
CA VAL A 101 -1.78 -1.23 10.29
C VAL A 101 -1.07 -2.28 11.10
N PHE A 102 0.06 -1.91 11.67
CA PHE A 102 0.90 -2.72 12.55
C PHE A 102 0.89 -2.13 13.96
N LYS A 103 1.14 -2.98 14.94
CA LYS A 103 1.19 -2.63 16.36
C LYS A 103 2.52 -3.06 16.96
N ALA A 104 3.10 -2.23 17.82
CA ALA A 104 4.31 -2.57 18.56
C ALA A 104 4.07 -3.82 19.45
N PRO A 105 5.09 -4.68 19.67
CA PRO A 105 6.48 -4.53 19.24
C PRO A 105 6.77 -5.00 17.80
N GLU A 106 5.81 -5.59 17.09
CA GLU A 106 6.02 -6.20 15.76
C GLU A 106 5.71 -5.25 14.59
N LEU A 107 6.29 -4.05 14.61
CA LEU A 107 6.11 -3.09 13.53
C LEU A 107 6.64 -3.67 12.20
N ALA A 108 5.85 -3.53 11.14
CA ALA A 108 6.11 -4.01 9.77
C ALA A 108 6.11 -5.53 9.55
N ARG A 109 5.91 -6.38 10.58
CA ARG A 109 5.91 -7.84 10.42
C ARG A 109 4.52 -8.45 10.33
N ARG A 110 3.68 -8.19 11.34
CA ARG A 110 2.31 -8.72 11.43
C ARG A 110 1.33 -7.57 11.53
N ASP A 111 0.48 -7.43 10.51
CA ASP A 111 -0.56 -6.42 10.54
C ASP A 111 -1.72 -6.87 11.44
N VAL A 112 -2.20 -5.94 12.26
CA VAL A 112 -3.37 -6.14 13.13
C VAL A 112 -4.67 -5.76 12.43
N VAL A 113 -4.60 -4.93 11.39
CA VAL A 113 -5.74 -4.54 10.57
C VAL A 113 -5.30 -4.43 9.11
N SER A 114 -6.12 -4.94 8.19
CA SER A 114 -5.92 -4.81 6.75
C SER A 114 -7.23 -4.47 6.05
N PHE A 115 -7.21 -3.41 5.25
CA PHE A 115 -8.26 -3.05 4.30
C PHE A 115 -7.76 -3.31 2.89
N LEU A 116 -8.33 -4.29 2.20
CA LEU A 116 -7.89 -4.67 0.86
C LEU A 116 -9.03 -5.37 0.09
N GLY A 117 -9.41 -4.78 -1.04
CA GLY A 117 -10.45 -5.32 -1.92
C GLY A 117 -11.87 -4.92 -1.50
N ALA A 118 -12.63 -4.36 -2.45
CA ALA A 118 -13.99 -3.87 -2.22
C ALA A 118 -14.09 -3.04 -0.93
N SER A 119 -15.05 -3.34 -0.06
CA SER A 119 -15.18 -2.80 1.29
C SER A 119 -14.82 -3.83 2.37
N TYR A 120 -13.99 -4.81 2.03
CA TYR A 120 -13.56 -5.86 2.94
C TYR A 120 -12.40 -5.38 3.82
N PHE A 121 -12.41 -5.83 5.07
CA PHE A 121 -11.28 -5.68 5.98
C PHE A 121 -11.17 -6.90 6.89
N ARG A 122 -9.97 -7.14 7.40
CA ARG A 122 -9.71 -8.09 8.50
C ARG A 122 -9.05 -7.37 9.65
N ALA A 123 -9.36 -7.81 10.86
CA ALA A 123 -8.68 -7.40 12.08
C ALA A 123 -8.31 -8.66 12.87
N VAL A 124 -7.08 -8.70 13.36
CA VAL A 124 -6.52 -9.78 14.16
C VAL A 124 -5.62 -9.15 15.21
N ASP A 125 -5.73 -9.59 16.46
CA ASP A 125 -4.80 -9.18 17.52
C ASP A 125 -4.55 -10.42 18.39
N ASP A 126 -3.32 -10.57 18.85
CA ASP A 126 -2.87 -11.71 19.65
C ASP A 126 -3.01 -11.41 21.16
N THR A 127 -3.95 -10.54 21.56
CA THR A 127 -4.26 -10.34 22.99
C THR A 127 -4.59 -11.65 23.70
#